data_AF-X1HVS9-F1
#
_entry.id   AF-X1HVS9-F1
#
_cell.length_a   1.000
_cell.length_b   1.000
_cell.length_c   1.000
_cell.angle_alpha   90.00
_cell.angle_beta   90.00
_cell.angle_gamma   90.00
#
_symmetry.space_group_name_H-M   'P 1'
#
loop_
_entity.id
_entity.type
_entity.pdbx_description
1 polymer ?
#
loop_
_entity_poly.entity_id
_entity_poly.type
_entity_poly.pdbx_seq_one_letter_code
_entity_poly.pdbx_strand_id
1 'polypeptide(L)'
;SVVKGSIAENAPIIPVSAVFGVNIGLIVRAFEEIIPSPKVREGEEFQFLVARSFDINRPGTEINKLKGGVIGGSVFKGKIKVGEEIEIRPGLRVKDKFIPIITEIVSISQGNNLLEEANLGGLIGLGTKLDPALTRGDSLIGNLVGKTNTLPEIVSQVELKVNLLERVIGSEMQIRVQQLKHNEKLLLVVGTEKTAGTVTKILKNSYILNLSPPICPPENSIFAISRIINRRFRLIGYGRLFNQIG
;
A
#
# COMPACT_ATOMS: atom_id res chain seq x y z
N SER A 1 5.17 23.48 -22.48
CA SER A 1 5.81 22.82 -21.33
C SER A 1 5.42 21.34 -21.33
N VAL A 2 6.25 20.45 -20.80
CA VAL A 2 6.02 18.99 -20.77
C VAL A 2 4.75 18.60 -19.97
N VAL A 3 4.26 19.52 -19.14
CA VAL A 3 3.10 19.32 -18.25
C VAL A 3 1.80 20.01 -18.71
N LYS A 4 1.81 20.67 -19.88
CA LYS A 4 0.65 21.44 -20.38
C LYS A 4 -0.56 20.52 -20.61
N GLY A 5 -1.73 20.88 -20.07
CA GLY A 5 -2.96 20.10 -20.15
C GLY A 5 -3.06 18.95 -19.14
N SER A 6 -2.12 18.84 -18.20
CA SER A 6 -2.15 17.84 -17.12
C SER A 6 -2.53 18.47 -15.78
N ILE A 7 -2.85 17.63 -14.78
CA ILE A 7 -3.06 18.08 -13.39
C ILE A 7 -1.86 18.82 -12.80
N ALA A 8 -0.66 18.61 -13.36
CA ALA A 8 0.59 19.23 -12.92
C ALA A 8 0.99 20.45 -13.77
N GLU A 9 0.10 21.00 -14.60
CA GLU A 9 0.42 22.13 -15.48
C GLU A 9 0.99 23.34 -14.73
N ASN A 10 0.47 23.62 -13.54
CA ASN A 10 0.88 24.73 -12.68
C ASN A 10 1.91 24.33 -11.62
N ALA A 11 2.43 23.09 -11.66
CA ALA A 11 3.44 22.66 -10.70
C ALA A 11 4.78 23.38 -10.97
N PRO A 12 5.50 23.82 -9.93
CA PRO A 12 6.79 24.49 -10.10
C PRO A 12 7.82 23.54 -10.70
N ILE A 13 8.66 24.06 -11.60
CA ILE A 13 9.80 23.33 -12.16
C ILE A 13 11.07 23.98 -11.61
N ILE A 14 11.76 23.28 -10.70
CA ILE A 14 12.96 23.78 -10.03
C ILE A 14 14.17 23.04 -10.61
N PRO A 15 15.08 23.74 -11.33
CA PRO A 15 16.32 23.12 -11.83
C PRO A 15 17.28 22.87 -10.66
N VAL A 16 17.86 21.67 -10.61
CA VAL A 16 18.73 21.23 -9.51
C VAL A 16 19.99 20.56 -10.06
N SER A 17 21.07 20.57 -9.28
CA SER A 17 22.21 19.69 -9.54
C SER A 17 22.45 18.80 -8.33
N ALA A 18 22.23 17.50 -8.50
CA ALA A 18 22.49 16.51 -7.45
C ALA A 18 23.99 16.39 -7.13
N VAL A 19 24.85 16.56 -8.15
CA VAL A 19 26.32 16.45 -7.99
C VAL A 19 26.88 17.62 -7.19
N PHE A 20 26.41 18.83 -7.50
CA PHE A 20 26.94 20.07 -6.89
C PHE A 20 26.06 20.59 -5.74
N GLY A 21 24.97 19.92 -5.41
CA GLY A 21 24.03 20.36 -4.37
C GLY A 21 23.33 21.69 -4.67
N VAL A 22 23.23 22.08 -5.95
CA VAL A 22 22.65 23.37 -6.35
C VAL A 22 21.12 23.33 -6.22
N ASN A 23 20.55 24.40 -5.66
CA ASN A 23 19.11 24.64 -5.49
C ASN A 23 18.36 23.67 -4.58
N ILE A 24 19.05 22.86 -3.77
CA ILE A 24 18.39 21.97 -2.80
C ILE A 24 17.54 22.76 -1.79
N GLY A 25 18.00 23.93 -1.34
CA GLY A 25 17.22 24.81 -0.45
C GLY A 25 15.92 25.31 -1.09
N LEU A 26 15.88 25.51 -2.41
CA LEU A 26 14.65 25.89 -3.12
C LEU A 26 13.64 24.76 -3.15
N ILE A 27 14.09 23.50 -3.19
CA ILE A 27 13.21 22.32 -3.09
C ILE A 27 12.53 22.30 -1.72
N VAL A 28 13.31 22.47 -0.63
CA VAL A 28 12.78 22.48 0.74
C VAL A 28 11.75 23.58 0.90
N ARG A 29 12.08 24.79 0.45
CA ARG A 29 11.16 25.93 0.46
C ARG A 29 9.86 25.64 -0.31
N ALA A 30 9.97 25.05 -1.50
CA ALA A 30 8.81 24.70 -2.30
C ALA A 30 7.92 23.64 -1.63
N PHE A 31 8.51 22.67 -0.90
CA PHE A 31 7.71 21.74 -0.11
C PHE A 31 6.90 22.43 0.98
N GLU A 32 7.54 23.31 1.76
CA GLU A 32 6.88 24.07 2.84
C GLU A 32 5.79 25.02 2.31
N GLU A 33 6.04 25.70 1.18
CA GLU A 33 5.10 26.70 0.65
C GLU A 33 3.93 26.08 -0.14
N ILE A 34 4.11 24.90 -0.74
CA ILE A 34 3.16 24.35 -1.74
C ILE A 34 2.46 23.09 -1.24
N ILE A 35 3.10 22.28 -0.40
CA ILE A 35 2.54 21.02 0.08
C ILE A 35 2.16 21.17 1.56
N PRO A 36 0.88 21.51 1.86
CA PRO A 36 0.45 21.62 3.24
C PRO A 36 0.48 20.25 3.92
N SER A 37 0.80 20.23 5.21
CA SER A 37 0.66 19.02 6.01
C SER A 37 -0.78 18.54 6.00
N PRO A 38 -1.03 17.23 5.85
CA PRO A 38 -2.38 16.69 5.86
C PRO A 38 -3.04 16.93 7.22
N LYS A 39 -4.33 17.29 7.22
CA LYS A 39 -5.08 17.44 8.46
C LYS A 39 -5.37 16.08 9.07
N VAL A 40 -4.94 15.87 10.32
CA VAL A 40 -5.30 14.70 11.11
C VAL A 40 -6.79 14.79 11.45
N ARG A 41 -7.54 13.72 11.18
CA ARG A 41 -8.94 13.61 11.57
C ARG A 41 -9.04 12.80 12.85
N GLU A 42 -9.68 13.36 13.87
CA GLU A 42 -9.92 12.66 15.13
C GLU A 42 -11.05 11.64 14.98
N GLY A 43 -10.99 10.54 15.73
CA GLY A 43 -12.03 9.53 15.78
C GLY A 43 -12.06 8.53 14.62
N GLU A 44 -11.12 8.60 13.66
CA GLU A 44 -11.00 7.57 12.63
C GLU A 44 -10.38 6.30 13.19
N GLU A 45 -10.96 5.15 12.81
CA GLU A 45 -10.40 3.84 13.16
C GLU A 45 -9.02 3.65 12.56
N PHE A 46 -8.07 3.22 13.39
CA PHE A 46 -6.68 3.08 13.00
C PHE A 46 -6.52 2.07 11.86
N GLN A 47 -5.86 2.51 10.79
CA GLN A 47 -5.40 1.66 9.71
C GLN A 47 -3.98 2.01 9.32
N PHE A 48 -3.18 0.98 9.07
CA PHE A 48 -1.77 1.09 8.74
C PHE A 48 -1.43 0.17 7.57
N LEU A 49 -0.81 0.76 6.55
CA LEU A 49 -0.40 0.06 5.34
C LEU A 49 1.01 -0.50 5.52
N VAL A 50 1.13 -1.82 5.55
CA VAL A 50 2.44 -2.48 5.66
C VAL A 50 3.16 -2.39 4.34
N ALA A 51 4.26 -1.64 4.32
CA ALA A 51 5.12 -1.49 3.15
C ALA A 51 6.34 -2.42 3.20
N ARG A 52 6.81 -2.79 4.41
CA ARG A 52 7.98 -3.64 4.67
C ARG A 52 7.77 -4.45 5.94
N SER A 53 8.46 -5.59 6.06
CA SER A 53 8.57 -6.32 7.33
C SER A 53 9.95 -6.94 7.48
N PHE A 54 10.46 -6.95 8.71
CA PHE A 54 11.84 -7.34 8.95
C PHE A 54 12.06 -7.93 10.35
N ASP A 55 12.98 -8.90 10.37
CA ASP A 55 13.61 -9.45 11.56
C ASP A 55 14.84 -8.59 11.91
N ILE A 56 14.80 -7.87 13.03
CA ILE A 56 15.90 -7.01 13.48
C ILE A 56 16.98 -7.75 14.28
N ASN A 57 16.80 -9.05 14.52
CA ASN A 57 17.73 -9.83 15.32
C ASN A 57 18.95 -10.22 14.47
N ARG A 58 20.15 -9.94 14.99
CA ARG A 58 21.40 -10.29 14.29
C ARG A 58 21.70 -11.79 14.43
N PRO A 59 22.40 -12.40 13.45
CA PRO A 59 22.89 -13.78 13.62
C PRO A 59 23.70 -13.93 14.92
N GLY A 60 23.44 -14.99 15.68
CA GLY A 60 24.09 -15.25 16.98
C GLY A 60 23.44 -14.54 18.19
N THR A 61 22.29 -13.87 18.02
CA THR A 61 21.53 -13.31 19.15
C THR A 61 21.07 -14.42 20.09
N GLU A 62 21.33 -14.26 21.39
CA GLU A 62 20.85 -15.20 22.42
C GLU A 62 19.32 -15.20 22.49
N ILE A 63 18.73 -16.36 22.79
CA ILE A 63 17.27 -16.57 22.81
C ILE A 63 16.56 -15.56 23.73
N ASN A 64 17.14 -15.26 24.89
CA ASN A 64 16.59 -14.32 25.88
C ASN A 64 16.65 -12.84 25.45
N LYS A 65 17.41 -12.52 24.40
CA LYS A 65 17.58 -11.16 23.86
C LYS A 65 16.83 -10.96 22.54
N LEU A 66 16.11 -11.98 22.06
CA LEU A 66 15.32 -11.88 20.85
C LEU A 66 14.23 -10.81 21.03
N LYS A 67 14.16 -9.92 20.05
CA LYS A 67 13.09 -8.94 19.89
C LYS A 67 12.08 -9.49 18.91
N GLY A 68 10.81 -9.15 19.08
CA GLY A 68 9.77 -9.54 18.13
C GLY A 68 9.94 -8.89 16.77
N GLY A 69 9.14 -9.36 15.81
CA GLY A 69 9.13 -8.89 14.44
C GLY A 69 8.73 -7.41 14.32
N VAL A 70 9.25 -6.75 13.30
CA VAL A 70 8.96 -5.33 13.04
C VAL A 70 8.24 -5.18 11.69
N ILE A 71 7.21 -4.35 11.68
CA ILE A 71 6.46 -3.97 10.48
C ILE A 71 6.68 -2.49 10.19
N GLY A 72 7.12 -2.19 8.97
CA GLY A 72 7.39 -0.84 8.48
C GLY A 72 6.35 -0.40 7.47
N GLY A 73 5.91 0.85 7.54
CA GLY A 73 4.80 1.32 6.72
C GLY A 73 4.31 2.69 7.13
N SER A 74 3.09 3.02 6.74
CA SER A 74 2.51 4.34 6.97
C SER A 74 1.12 4.23 7.57
N VAL A 75 0.82 5.11 8.52
CA VAL A 75 -0.53 5.29 9.06
C VAL A 75 -1.40 5.85 7.93
N PHE A 76 -2.45 5.12 7.59
CA PHE A 76 -3.42 5.50 6.57
C PHE A 76 -4.55 6.36 7.14
N LYS A 77 -5.03 6.01 8.33
CA LYS A 77 -5.99 6.81 9.11
C LYS A 77 -5.91 6.44 10.60
N GLY A 78 -6.47 7.32 11.43
CA GLY A 78 -6.51 7.14 12.88
C GLY A 78 -5.14 7.27 13.56
N LYS A 79 -5.07 6.68 14.75
CA LYS A 79 -3.99 6.84 15.72
C LYS A 79 -3.72 5.52 16.43
N ILE A 80 -2.46 5.27 16.76
CA ILE A 80 -2.06 4.11 17.54
C ILE A 80 -1.02 4.48 18.61
N LYS A 81 -1.06 3.79 19.74
CA LYS A 81 -0.11 3.96 20.86
C LYS A 81 0.65 2.68 21.16
N VAL A 82 1.82 2.84 21.78
CA VAL A 82 2.56 1.71 22.37
C VAL A 82 1.68 1.01 23.41
N GLY A 83 1.69 -0.33 23.39
CA GLY A 83 0.90 -1.19 24.27
C GLY A 83 -0.49 -1.55 23.73
N GLU A 84 -0.94 -0.97 22.61
CA GLU A 84 -2.21 -1.35 22.01
C GLU A 84 -2.10 -2.68 21.22
N GLU A 85 -3.19 -3.46 21.27
CA GLU A 85 -3.36 -4.66 20.47
C GLU A 85 -3.77 -4.27 19.03
N ILE A 86 -3.16 -4.95 18.06
CA ILE A 86 -3.42 -4.80 16.64
C ILE A 86 -3.71 -6.14 15.98
N GLU A 87 -4.48 -6.06 14.91
CA GLU A 87 -4.78 -7.16 14.01
C GLU A 87 -4.15 -6.91 12.64
N ILE A 88 -3.60 -7.96 12.04
CA ILE A 88 -2.99 -7.95 10.70
C ILE A 88 -3.84 -8.83 9.77
N ARG A 89 -4.42 -8.23 8.72
CA ARG A 89 -5.22 -8.92 7.70
C ARG A 89 -4.67 -8.71 6.28
N PRO A 90 -4.73 -9.71 5.37
CA PRO A 90 -5.29 -11.06 5.55
C PRO A 90 -4.53 -11.97 6.53
N GLY A 91 -3.29 -11.64 6.87
CA GLY A 91 -2.48 -12.38 7.84
C GLY A 91 -1.72 -13.54 7.21
N LEU A 92 -1.58 -14.64 7.94
CA LEU A 92 -0.78 -15.79 7.49
C LEU A 92 -1.57 -16.73 6.61
N ARG A 93 -0.93 -17.18 5.53
CA ARG A 93 -1.46 -18.29 4.73
C ARG A 93 -1.15 -19.61 5.42
N VAL A 94 -2.18 -20.28 5.92
CA VAL A 94 -2.12 -21.63 6.47
C VAL A 94 -2.91 -22.56 5.55
N LYS A 95 -2.18 -23.38 4.78
CA LYS A 95 -2.75 -24.18 3.67
C LYS A 95 -3.43 -23.27 2.63
N ASP A 96 -4.75 -23.39 2.50
CA ASP A 96 -5.58 -22.62 1.57
C ASP A 96 -6.39 -21.51 2.24
N LYS A 97 -6.18 -21.28 3.55
CA LYS A 97 -6.88 -20.24 4.31
C LYS A 97 -5.91 -19.16 4.78
N PHE A 98 -6.42 -17.93 4.82
CA PHE A 98 -5.73 -16.80 5.44
C PHE A 98 -6.28 -16.63 6.86
N ILE A 99 -5.38 -16.56 7.84
CA ILE A 99 -5.72 -16.42 9.25
C ILE A 99 -5.14 -15.07 9.73
N PRO A 100 -6.00 -14.14 10.19
CA PRO A 100 -5.55 -12.89 10.78
C PRO A 100 -4.59 -13.12 11.95
N ILE A 101 -3.63 -12.22 12.12
CA ILE A 101 -2.66 -12.28 13.22
C ILE A 101 -3.01 -11.20 14.23
N ILE A 102 -3.11 -11.56 15.50
CA ILE A 102 -3.27 -10.61 16.59
C ILE A 102 -1.93 -10.49 17.32
N THR A 103 -1.50 -9.26 17.59
CA THR A 103 -0.27 -8.96 18.32
C THR A 103 -0.37 -7.62 19.04
N GLU A 104 0.65 -7.27 19.82
CA GLU A 104 0.71 -6.01 20.57
C GLU A 104 1.90 -5.18 20.10
N ILE A 105 1.72 -3.86 20.07
CA ILE A 105 2.79 -2.92 19.74
C ILE A 105 3.67 -2.70 20.97
N VAL A 106 4.95 -3.00 20.82
CA VAL A 106 5.97 -2.84 21.87
C VAL A 106 6.75 -1.53 21.69
N SER A 107 6.87 -1.04 20.46
CA SER A 107 7.56 0.22 20.19
C SER A 107 7.11 0.84 18.87
N ILE A 108 7.18 2.16 18.79
CA ILE A 108 6.94 2.93 17.57
C ILE A 108 8.21 3.73 17.29
N SER A 109 8.68 3.70 16.05
CA SER A 109 9.88 4.40 15.62
C SER A 109 9.66 5.17 14.32
N GLN A 110 10.27 6.35 14.22
CA GLN A 110 10.33 7.14 13.00
C GLN A 110 11.79 7.53 12.75
N GLY A 111 12.44 6.79 11.86
CA GLY A 111 13.90 6.86 11.72
C GLY A 111 14.59 6.45 13.02
N ASN A 112 15.39 7.35 13.60
CA ASN A 112 16.08 7.11 14.87
C ASN A 112 15.27 7.54 16.10
N ASN A 113 14.09 8.12 15.91
CA ASN A 113 13.27 8.64 16.99
C ASN A 113 12.29 7.57 17.48
N LEU A 114 12.22 7.38 18.80
CA LEU A 114 11.18 6.57 19.43
C LEU A 114 9.98 7.46 19.76
N LEU A 115 8.78 6.94 19.52
CA LEU A 115 7.52 7.63 19.72
C LEU A 115 6.62 6.83 20.67
N GLU A 116 5.80 7.54 21.45
CA GLU A 116 4.75 6.92 22.27
C GLU A 116 3.47 6.67 21.46
N GLU A 117 3.24 7.47 20.43
CA GLU A 117 2.09 7.37 19.53
C GLU A 117 2.46 7.70 18.08
N ALA A 118 1.69 7.14 17.15
CA ALA A 118 1.80 7.43 15.72
C ALA A 118 0.45 7.88 15.16
N ASN A 119 0.50 8.91 14.33
CA ASN A 119 -0.64 9.51 13.65
C ASN A 119 -0.40 9.53 12.13
N LEU A 120 -1.36 10.08 11.37
CA LEU A 120 -1.27 10.22 9.92
C LEU A 120 0.03 10.88 9.47
N GLY A 121 0.74 10.24 8.53
CA GLY A 121 1.90 10.82 7.85
C GLY A 121 3.24 10.19 8.27
N GLY A 122 4.09 9.95 7.27
CA GLY A 122 5.44 9.42 7.46
C GLY A 122 5.56 7.90 7.36
N LEU A 123 6.81 7.44 7.36
CA LEU A 123 7.17 6.04 7.43
C LEU A 123 7.55 5.72 8.89
N ILE A 124 6.83 4.80 9.51
CA ILE A 124 7.08 4.36 10.89
C ILE A 124 7.38 2.86 10.93
N GLY A 125 8.19 2.46 11.90
CA GLY A 125 8.43 1.07 12.28
C GLY A 125 7.66 0.75 13.55
N LEU A 126 6.75 -0.22 13.46
CA LEU A 126 6.01 -0.79 14.58
C LEU A 126 6.73 -2.07 15.02
N GLY A 127 7.38 -2.02 16.19
CA GLY A 127 7.91 -3.22 16.84
C GLY A 127 6.78 -3.96 17.52
N THR A 128 6.68 -5.27 17.31
CA THR A 128 5.56 -6.09 17.79
C THR A 128 6.03 -7.24 18.68
N LYS A 129 5.08 -7.98 19.27
CA LYS A 129 5.33 -9.27 19.94
C LYS A 129 5.35 -10.46 18.99
N LEU A 130 5.29 -10.25 17.67
CA LEU A 130 5.30 -11.34 16.69
C LEU A 130 6.61 -12.11 16.72
N ASP A 131 6.53 -13.41 16.42
CA ASP A 131 7.71 -14.20 16.11
C ASP A 131 8.45 -13.56 14.92
N PRO A 132 9.76 -13.25 15.06
CA PRO A 132 10.55 -12.63 13.99
C PRO A 132 10.54 -13.40 12.67
N ALA A 133 10.40 -14.74 12.73
CA ALA A 133 10.32 -15.59 11.55
C ALA A 133 9.13 -15.23 10.66
N LEU A 134 8.03 -14.73 11.23
CA LEU A 134 6.83 -14.32 10.50
C LEU A 134 7.00 -12.98 9.77
N THR A 135 8.01 -12.20 10.12
CA THR A 135 8.30 -10.87 9.54
C THR A 135 9.52 -10.86 8.62
N ARG A 136 10.24 -11.98 8.49
CA ARG A 136 11.48 -12.06 7.73
C ARG A 136 11.21 -11.95 6.23
N GLY A 137 12.03 -11.15 5.56
CA GLY A 137 12.06 -11.09 4.09
C GLY A 137 10.79 -10.53 3.49
N ASP A 138 10.21 -9.51 4.14
CA ASP A 138 9.04 -8.80 3.61
C ASP A 138 7.77 -9.67 3.47
N SER A 139 7.66 -10.70 4.31
CA SER A 139 6.54 -11.66 4.34
C SER A 139 5.17 -11.04 4.63
N LEU A 140 5.11 -9.90 5.32
CA LEU A 140 3.86 -9.21 5.65
C LEU A 140 3.54 -8.01 4.75
N ILE A 141 4.31 -7.76 3.67
CA ILE A 141 3.99 -6.67 2.73
C ILE A 141 2.55 -6.81 2.23
N GLY A 142 1.85 -5.67 2.15
CA GLY A 142 0.51 -5.58 1.59
C GLY A 142 -0.62 -5.90 2.58
N ASN A 143 -0.28 -6.46 3.74
CA ASN A 143 -1.26 -6.57 4.82
C ASN A 143 -1.70 -5.18 5.32
N LEU A 144 -2.96 -5.13 5.72
CA LEU A 144 -3.57 -4.03 6.43
C LEU A 144 -3.52 -4.33 7.93
N VAL A 145 -3.05 -3.36 8.70
CA VAL A 145 -3.01 -3.43 10.16
C VAL A 145 -4.04 -2.46 10.72
N GLY A 146 -4.76 -2.86 11.75
CA GLY A 146 -5.74 -2.02 12.44
C GLY A 146 -5.99 -2.50 13.85
N LYS A 147 -6.95 -1.89 14.53
CA LYS A 147 -7.41 -2.40 15.83
C LYS A 147 -8.16 -3.73 15.62
N THR A 148 -8.11 -4.59 16.63
CA THR A 148 -8.77 -5.89 16.59
C THR A 148 -10.26 -5.73 16.27
N ASN A 149 -10.74 -6.47 15.27
CA ASN A 149 -12.11 -6.45 14.75
C ASN A 149 -12.58 -5.13 14.09
N THR A 150 -11.69 -4.19 13.79
CA THR A 150 -12.07 -2.94 13.07
C THR A 150 -11.72 -2.96 11.59
N LEU A 151 -10.98 -3.98 11.14
CA LEU A 151 -10.53 -4.08 9.77
C LEU A 151 -11.64 -4.55 8.81
N PRO A 152 -11.58 -4.14 7.53
CA PRO A 152 -12.47 -4.64 6.49
C PRO A 152 -12.40 -6.16 6.31
N GLU A 153 -13.39 -6.71 5.62
CA GLU A 153 -13.42 -8.12 5.27
C GLU A 153 -12.35 -8.50 4.23
N ILE A 154 -11.95 -9.77 4.26
CA ILE A 154 -11.05 -10.34 3.27
C ILE A 154 -11.87 -10.69 2.03
N VAL A 155 -11.55 -10.07 0.90
CA VAL A 155 -12.28 -10.27 -0.35
C VAL A 155 -11.47 -11.12 -1.32
N SER A 156 -12.13 -12.12 -1.91
CA SER A 156 -11.59 -12.95 -3.00
C SER A 156 -12.17 -12.58 -4.36
N GLN A 157 -13.20 -11.74 -4.38
CA GLN A 157 -13.83 -11.21 -5.58
C GLN A 157 -14.16 -9.73 -5.37
N VAL A 158 -13.98 -8.92 -6.42
CA VAL A 158 -14.31 -7.50 -6.39
C VAL A 158 -15.03 -7.09 -7.66
N GLU A 159 -16.00 -6.19 -7.51
CA GLU A 159 -16.62 -5.48 -8.62
C GLU A 159 -15.99 -4.09 -8.74
N LEU A 160 -15.31 -3.83 -9.85
CA LEU A 160 -14.59 -2.58 -10.09
C LEU A 160 -15.25 -1.77 -11.21
N LYS A 161 -15.47 -0.48 -10.95
CA LYS A 161 -15.66 0.52 -12.01
C LYS A 161 -14.29 0.93 -12.52
N VAL A 162 -13.98 0.57 -13.77
CA VAL A 162 -12.64 0.72 -14.35
C VAL A 162 -12.57 1.94 -15.27
N ASN A 163 -11.51 2.73 -15.09
CA ASN A 163 -11.10 3.83 -15.94
C ASN A 163 -9.77 3.47 -16.62
N LEU A 164 -9.84 3.13 -17.91
CA LEU A 164 -8.66 2.83 -18.72
C LEU A 164 -8.04 4.12 -19.26
N LEU A 165 -6.71 4.15 -19.33
CA LEU A 165 -5.95 5.20 -19.98
C LEU A 165 -6.10 5.10 -21.50
N GLU A 166 -5.93 6.20 -22.22
CA GLU A 166 -5.97 6.14 -23.69
C GLU A 166 -4.77 5.39 -24.27
N ARG A 167 -3.60 5.55 -23.63
CA ARG A 167 -2.31 4.98 -24.07
C ARG A 167 -1.55 4.39 -22.89
N VAL A 168 -0.75 3.38 -23.19
CA VAL A 168 0.13 2.72 -22.22
C VAL A 168 1.25 3.68 -21.81
N ILE A 169 1.37 3.93 -20.50
CA ILE A 169 2.43 4.79 -19.94
C ILE A 169 3.77 4.02 -19.90
N GLY A 170 4.86 4.70 -20.28
CA GLY A 170 6.23 4.18 -20.19
C GLY A 170 6.65 3.25 -21.34
N SER A 171 5.82 3.08 -22.36
CA SER A 171 6.19 2.43 -23.62
C SER A 171 6.73 3.47 -24.60
N GLU A 172 7.83 3.17 -25.29
CA GLU A 172 8.37 4.03 -26.38
C GLU A 172 7.37 4.11 -27.55
N MET A 173 6.62 3.03 -27.77
CA MET A 173 5.53 2.99 -28.74
C MET A 173 4.22 3.45 -28.10
N GLN A 174 3.47 4.31 -28.78
CA GLN A 174 2.13 4.75 -28.37
C GLN A 174 1.09 3.64 -28.58
N ILE A 175 1.09 2.66 -27.67
CA ILE A 175 0.15 1.54 -27.71
C ILE A 175 -1.18 2.01 -27.10
N ARG A 176 -2.27 1.93 -27.89
CA ARG A 176 -3.63 2.20 -27.40
C ARG A 176 -4.08 1.11 -26.45
N VAL A 177 -4.65 1.48 -25.30
CA VAL A 177 -5.18 0.51 -24.34
C VAL A 177 -6.50 -0.06 -24.88
N GLN A 178 -6.57 -1.39 -24.99
CA GLN A 178 -7.80 -2.11 -25.30
C GLN A 178 -8.61 -2.38 -24.04
N GLN A 179 -9.93 -2.52 -24.21
CA GLN A 179 -10.85 -2.96 -23.14
C GLN A 179 -10.41 -4.28 -22.50
N LEU A 180 -10.82 -4.51 -21.26
CA LEU A 180 -10.54 -5.76 -20.56
C LEU A 180 -11.33 -6.93 -21.19
N LYS A 181 -10.71 -8.10 -21.30
CA LYS A 181 -11.30 -9.30 -21.90
C LYS A 181 -11.71 -10.31 -20.84
N HIS A 182 -12.69 -11.15 -21.16
CA HIS A 182 -13.08 -12.25 -20.29
C HIS A 182 -11.91 -13.24 -20.13
N ASN A 183 -11.73 -13.76 -18.91
CA ASN A 183 -10.64 -14.64 -18.49
C ASN A 183 -9.23 -14.03 -18.65
N GLU A 184 -9.14 -12.70 -18.73
CA GLU A 184 -7.86 -12.00 -18.78
C GLU A 184 -7.24 -11.90 -17.38
N LYS A 185 -5.96 -12.25 -17.26
CA LYS A 185 -5.18 -12.09 -16.03
C LYS A 185 -4.50 -10.72 -16.00
N LEU A 186 -4.73 -9.98 -14.92
CA LEU A 186 -4.23 -8.64 -14.68
C LEU A 186 -3.47 -8.61 -13.35
N LEU A 187 -2.54 -7.68 -13.21
CA LEU A 187 -1.92 -7.35 -11.94
C LEU A 187 -2.65 -6.15 -11.34
N LEU A 188 -3.15 -6.32 -10.13
CA LEU A 188 -3.80 -5.27 -9.36
C LEU A 188 -2.89 -4.85 -8.21
N VAL A 189 -2.78 -3.55 -8.00
CA VAL A 189 -2.10 -2.98 -6.84
C VAL A 189 -3.10 -2.11 -6.08
N VAL A 190 -3.24 -2.36 -4.78
CA VAL A 190 -4.20 -1.69 -3.90
C VAL A 190 -3.54 -1.39 -2.56
N GLY A 191 -3.41 -0.10 -2.22
CA GLY A 191 -2.55 0.30 -1.11
C GLY A 191 -1.11 -0.17 -1.34
N THR A 192 -0.61 -1.04 -0.48
CA THR A 192 0.71 -1.70 -0.60
C THR A 192 0.63 -3.15 -1.09
N GLU A 193 -0.58 -3.68 -1.29
CA GLU A 193 -0.83 -5.08 -1.68
C GLU A 193 -0.78 -5.25 -3.19
N LYS A 194 -0.26 -6.41 -3.63
CA LYS A 194 -0.22 -6.82 -5.04
C LYS A 194 -0.92 -8.15 -5.21
N THR A 195 -1.95 -8.19 -6.04
CA THR A 195 -2.70 -9.43 -6.29
C THR A 195 -2.96 -9.65 -7.77
N ALA A 196 -3.03 -10.91 -8.19
CA ALA A 196 -3.48 -11.24 -9.53
C ALA A 196 -5.01 -11.19 -9.57
N GLY A 197 -5.57 -10.44 -10.52
CA GLY A 197 -7.00 -10.39 -10.78
C GLY A 197 -7.32 -11.07 -12.11
N THR A 198 -8.26 -12.02 -12.12
CA THR A 198 -8.79 -12.61 -13.36
C THR A 198 -10.18 -12.06 -13.64
N VAL A 199 -10.39 -11.48 -14.82
CA VAL A 199 -11.69 -10.92 -15.22
C VAL A 199 -12.68 -12.06 -15.46
N THR A 200 -13.68 -12.18 -14.59
CA THR A 200 -14.69 -13.25 -14.70
C THR A 200 -15.96 -12.78 -15.40
N LYS A 201 -16.40 -11.55 -15.18
CA LYS A 201 -17.58 -11.00 -15.86
C LYS A 201 -17.33 -9.57 -16.30
N ILE A 202 -17.83 -9.26 -17.49
CA ILE A 202 -17.86 -7.90 -18.04
C ILE A 202 -19.32 -7.45 -17.98
N LEU A 203 -19.60 -6.47 -17.13
CA LEU A 203 -20.91 -5.85 -17.01
C LEU A 203 -20.95 -4.55 -17.82
N LYS A 204 -22.11 -3.90 -17.88
CA LYS A 204 -22.29 -2.68 -18.67
C LYS A 204 -21.36 -1.54 -18.20
N ASN A 205 -21.17 -1.40 -16.88
CA ASN A 205 -20.44 -0.28 -16.26
C ASN A 205 -19.30 -0.71 -15.32
N SER A 206 -19.08 -2.01 -15.16
CA SER A 206 -18.17 -2.58 -14.17
C SER A 206 -17.61 -3.92 -14.62
N TYR A 207 -16.56 -4.38 -13.93
CA TYR A 207 -15.91 -5.66 -14.15
C TYR A 207 -15.87 -6.43 -12.85
N ILE A 208 -16.19 -7.72 -12.89
CA ILE A 208 -15.99 -8.61 -11.75
C ILE A 208 -14.65 -9.33 -11.94
N LEU A 209 -13.79 -9.24 -10.93
CA LEU A 209 -12.47 -9.86 -10.92
C LEU A 209 -12.36 -10.82 -9.73
N ASN A 210 -11.89 -12.02 -10.00
CA ASN A 210 -11.46 -12.95 -8.94
C ASN A 210 -10.00 -12.69 -8.59
N LEU A 211 -9.72 -12.55 -7.31
CA LEU A 211 -8.42 -12.20 -6.76
C LEU A 211 -7.70 -13.45 -6.26
N SER A 212 -6.42 -13.54 -6.57
CA SER A 212 -5.56 -14.63 -6.11
C SER A 212 -4.15 -14.07 -5.85
N PRO A 213 -3.70 -13.96 -4.58
CA PRO A 213 -4.42 -14.28 -3.34
C PRO A 213 -5.58 -13.31 -3.00
N PRO A 214 -6.49 -13.67 -2.08
CA PRO A 214 -7.46 -12.73 -1.51
C PRO A 214 -6.77 -11.62 -0.70
N ILE A 215 -7.44 -10.49 -0.54
CA ILE A 215 -6.86 -9.26 0.02
C ILE A 215 -7.80 -8.61 1.04
N CYS A 216 -7.27 -7.73 1.89
CA CYS A 216 -8.06 -6.88 2.78
C CYS A 216 -7.83 -5.41 2.37
N PRO A 217 -8.59 -4.89 1.39
CA PRO A 217 -8.36 -3.55 0.87
C PRO A 217 -8.87 -2.50 1.87
N PRO A 218 -8.12 -1.42 2.13
CA PRO A 218 -8.66 -0.26 2.85
C PRO A 218 -9.90 0.30 2.16
N GLU A 219 -10.77 0.94 2.92
CA GLU A 219 -11.95 1.63 2.36
C GLU A 219 -11.55 2.67 1.33
N ASN A 220 -12.39 2.83 0.29
CA ASN A 220 -12.17 3.81 -0.79
C ASN A 220 -10.83 3.66 -1.54
N SER A 221 -10.21 2.47 -1.49
CA SER A 221 -8.95 2.23 -2.18
C SER A 221 -9.08 2.31 -3.70
N ILE A 222 -8.03 2.84 -4.33
CA ILE A 222 -7.86 2.83 -5.77
C ILE A 222 -7.10 1.56 -6.15
N PHE A 223 -7.62 0.84 -7.13
CA PHE A 223 -6.99 -0.35 -7.70
C PHE A 223 -6.23 0.07 -8.95
N ALA A 224 -4.90 0.11 -8.89
CA ALA A 224 -4.09 0.31 -10.08
C ALA A 224 -4.07 -0.99 -10.90
N ILE A 225 -4.38 -0.90 -12.19
CA ILE A 225 -4.57 -2.06 -13.06
C ILE A 225 -3.44 -2.11 -14.08
N SER A 226 -2.67 -3.20 -14.05
CA SER A 226 -1.56 -3.45 -14.96
C SER A 226 -1.78 -4.70 -15.80
N ARG A 227 -1.34 -4.63 -17.06
CA ARG A 227 -1.42 -5.71 -18.05
C ARG A 227 -0.01 -6.10 -18.50
N ILE A 228 0.20 -7.37 -18.82
CA ILE A 228 1.46 -7.82 -19.42
C ILE A 228 1.47 -7.42 -20.89
N ILE A 229 2.42 -6.57 -21.27
CA ILE A 229 2.66 -6.14 -22.65
C ILE A 229 4.16 -6.27 -22.90
N ASN A 230 4.55 -7.00 -23.95
CA ASN A 230 5.96 -7.28 -24.27
C ASN A 230 6.75 -7.82 -23.06
N ARG A 231 6.17 -8.82 -22.36
CA ARG A 231 6.75 -9.49 -21.17
C ARG A 231 6.98 -8.58 -19.95
N ARG A 232 6.43 -7.37 -19.91
CA ARG A 232 6.49 -6.46 -18.75
C ARG A 232 5.09 -6.03 -18.32
N PHE A 233 4.89 -5.84 -17.02
CA PHE A 233 3.68 -5.20 -16.51
C PHE A 233 3.69 -3.73 -16.88
N ARG A 234 2.57 -3.26 -17.43
CA ARG A 234 2.35 -1.87 -17.81
C ARG A 234 1.03 -1.40 -17.21
N LEU A 235 1.04 -0.21 -16.61
CA LEU A 235 -0.17 0.43 -16.10
C LEU A 235 -1.09 0.78 -17.28
N ILE A 236 -2.33 0.28 -17.22
CA ILE A 236 -3.34 0.51 -18.26
C ILE A 236 -4.54 1.32 -17.77
N GLY A 237 -4.70 1.48 -16.46
CA GLY A 237 -5.84 2.17 -15.88
C GLY A 237 -5.89 2.05 -14.37
N TYR A 238 -6.98 2.54 -13.80
CA TYR A 238 -7.30 2.37 -12.40
C TYR A 238 -8.79 2.00 -12.24
N GLY A 239 -9.12 1.40 -11.12
CA GLY A 239 -10.50 1.06 -10.75
C GLY A 239 -10.83 1.55 -9.35
N ARG A 240 -12.12 1.71 -9.10
CA ARG A 240 -12.68 1.89 -7.75
C ARG A 240 -13.72 0.81 -7.49
N LEU A 241 -13.83 0.40 -6.23
CA LEU A 241 -14.89 -0.54 -5.83
C LEU A 241 -16.25 0.05 -6.20
N PHE A 242 -17.06 -0.76 -6.87
CA PHE A 242 -18.45 -0.47 -7.18
C PHE A 242 -19.37 -1.10 -6.14
N ASN A 243 -19.12 -2.38 -5.81
CA ASN A 243 -19.71 -3.12 -4.68
C ASN A 243 -18.68 -4.09 -4.10
N GLN A 244 -18.79 -4.39 -2.80
CA GLN A 244 -18.17 -5.58 -2.21
C GLN A 244 -19.10 -6.76 -2.47
N ILE A 245 -18.64 -7.74 -3.25
CA ILE A 245 -19.34 -9.01 -3.41
C ILE A 245 -18.71 -9.94 -2.37
N GLY A 246 -19.49 -10.29 -1.33
CA GLY A 246 -19.10 -11.23 -0.28
C GLY A 246 -18.91 -12.64 -0.81
#